data_AF-A0A5M9ZWE9-F1
#
_entry.id   AF-A0A5M9ZWE9-F1
#
_cell.length_a   1.000
_cell.length_b   1.000
_cell.length_c   1.000
_cell.angle_alpha   90.00
_cell.angle_beta   90.00
_cell.angle_gamma   90.00
#
_symmetry.space_group_name_H-M   'P 1'
#
loop_
_entity.id
_entity.type
_entity.pdbx_description
1 polymer ?
#
loop_
_entity_poly.entity_id
_entity_poly.type
_entity_poly.pdbx_seq_one_letter_code
_entity_poly.pdbx_strand_id
1 'polypeptide(L)' 'MVRFPEPNYDTFKTDMGWVIDLGRGLDIYQRYEADWFSPLLRMPVLRAVRNCTVNYSRTE' A
#
# COMPACT_ATOMS: atom_id res chain seq x y z
N MET A 1 7.72 -9.45 -16.20
CA MET A 1 7.10 -10.74 -15.82
C MET A 1 6.87 -10.72 -14.32
N VAL A 2 5.63 -10.66 -13.85
CA VAL A 2 5.30 -10.78 -12.43
C VAL A 2 5.42 -12.25 -12.05
N ARG A 3 6.17 -12.57 -10.99
CA ARG A 3 6.28 -13.94 -10.45
C ARG A 3 5.37 -14.05 -9.22
N PHE A 4 4.76 -15.21 -9.03
CA PHE A 4 3.95 -15.51 -7.84
C PHE A 4 4.71 -16.51 -6.95
N PRO A 5 5.64 -16.04 -6.10
CA PRO A 5 6.28 -16.89 -5.09
C PRO A 5 5.31 -17.19 -3.91
N GLU A 6 5.69 -18.14 -3.07
CA GLU A 6 5.04 -18.52 -1.80
C GLU A 6 4.77 -17.32 -0.84
N PRO A 7 3.87 -17.47 0.15
CA PRO A 7 3.00 -16.39 0.65
C PRO A 7 3.67 -15.41 1.63
N ASN A 8 4.61 -14.60 1.15
CA ASN A 8 5.05 -13.40 1.88
C ASN A 8 4.51 -12.16 1.15
N TYR A 9 3.21 -11.90 1.32
CA TYR A 9 2.43 -11.15 0.34
C TYR A 9 2.53 -9.62 0.40
N ASP A 10 3.00 -9.01 1.50
CA ASP A 10 2.79 -7.56 1.71
C ASP A 10 4.02 -6.78 2.18
N THR A 11 5.21 -7.32 1.92
CA THR A 11 6.48 -6.68 2.28
C THR A 11 7.13 -6.02 1.06
N PHE A 12 7.39 -4.71 1.14
CA PHE A 12 8.19 -3.99 0.14
C PHE A 12 9.64 -3.93 0.60
N LYS A 13 10.55 -4.33 -0.29
CA LYS A 13 11.99 -4.19 -0.07
C LYS A 13 12.56 -3.17 -1.05
N THR A 14 13.32 -2.21 -0.55
CA THR A 14 14.07 -1.28 -1.41
C THR A 14 15.51 -1.74 -1.55
N ASP A 15 16.16 -1.31 -2.63
CA ASP A 15 17.59 -1.49 -2.87
C ASP A 15 18.47 -0.84 -1.79
N MET A 16 17.95 0.17 -1.10
CA MET A 16 18.60 0.84 0.04
C MET A 16 18.48 0.07 1.37
N GLY A 17 17.96 -1.16 1.34
CA GLY A 17 17.84 -2.04 2.51
C GLY A 17 16.63 -1.77 3.39
N TRP A 18 15.67 -0.94 2.95
CA TRP A 18 14.42 -0.77 3.70
C TRP A 18 13.47 -1.92 3.45
N VAL A 19 12.79 -2.33 4.51
CA VAL A 19 11.73 -3.32 4.51
C VAL A 19 10.48 -2.66 5.10
N ILE A 20 9.42 -2.58 4.31
CA ILE A 20 8.15 -1.94 4.67
C ILE A 20 7.08 -3.02 4.66
N ASP A 21 6.54 -3.33 5.83
CA ASP A 21 5.46 -4.30 5.98
C ASP A 21 4.12 -3.58 6.14
N LEU A 22 3.22 -3.82 5.19
CA LEU A 22 1.85 -3.30 5.22
C LEU A 22 0.91 -4.42 5.68
N GLY A 23 0.29 -4.30 6.86
CA GLY A 23 -0.62 -5.35 7.37
C GLY A 23 -1.88 -5.62 6.53
N ARG A 24 -2.10 -4.86 5.45
CA ARG A 24 -3.18 -5.02 4.47
C ARG A 24 -2.67 -5.02 3.01
N GLY A 25 -1.35 -5.04 2.81
CA GLY A 25 -0.76 -4.77 1.50
C GLY A 25 -1.10 -3.37 0.99
N LEU A 26 -1.27 -3.24 -0.34
CA LEU A 26 -1.61 -1.96 -0.99
C LEU A 26 -3.10 -1.59 -0.90
N ASP A 27 -3.96 -2.50 -0.43
CA ASP A 27 -5.40 -2.25 -0.26
C ASP A 27 -5.72 -1.54 1.07
N ILE A 28 -5.21 -0.32 1.19
CA ILE A 28 -5.36 0.51 2.38
C ILE A 28 -6.50 1.52 2.29
N TYR A 29 -6.98 1.86 1.09
CA TYR A 29 -8.00 2.88 0.93
C TYR A 29 -9.42 2.31 1.09
N GLN A 30 -10.31 3.12 1.65
CA GLN A 30 -11.73 2.79 1.68
C GLN A 30 -12.33 2.93 0.28
N ARG A 31 -13.37 2.14 0.01
CA ARG A 31 -14.18 2.35 -1.19
C ARG A 31 -14.86 3.71 -1.06
N TYR A 32 -14.92 4.44 -2.17
CA TYR A 32 -15.54 5.75 -2.26
C TYR A 32 -16.37 5.80 -3.53
N GLU A 33 -17.40 6.63 -3.52
CA GLU A 33 -18.19 6.97 -4.70
C GLU A 33 -17.72 8.33 -5.20
N ALA A 34 -17.55 8.47 -6.52
CA ALA A 34 -17.00 9.68 -7.12
C ALA A 34 -17.61 9.93 -8.49
N ASP A 35 -17.92 11.20 -8.76
CA ASP A 35 -18.17 11.67 -10.12
C ASP A 35 -16.84 11.79 -10.91
N TRP A 36 -16.94 12.04 -12.21
CA TRP A 36 -15.79 12.12 -13.12
C TRP A 36 -14.79 13.24 -12.79
N PHE A 37 -15.25 14.33 -12.16
CA PHE A 37 -14.41 15.49 -11.81
C PHE A 37 -13.91 15.46 -10.37
N SER A 38 -14.27 14.42 -9.61
CA SER A 38 -13.87 14.27 -8.23
C SER A 38 -12.34 14.15 -8.13
N PRO A 39 -11.68 14.97 -7.28
CA PRO A 39 -10.24 14.88 -7.07
C PRO A 39 -9.83 13.55 -6.44
N LEU A 40 -10.76 12.83 -5.79
CA LEU A 40 -10.53 11.51 -5.20
C LEU A 40 -10.04 10.46 -6.21
N LEU A 41 -10.38 10.63 -7.50
CA LEU A 41 -9.94 9.75 -8.58
C LEU A 41 -8.44 9.80 -8.85
N ARG A 42 -7.79 10.95 -8.58
CA ARG A 42 -6.37 11.19 -8.89
C ARG A 42 -5.51 11.53 -7.69
N MET A 43 -6.11 11.84 -6.55
CA MET A 43 -5.40 12.25 -5.34
C MET A 43 -5.64 11.24 -4.22
N PRO A 44 -4.83 10.17 -4.11
CA PRO A 44 -4.95 9.16 -3.06
C PRO A 44 -4.93 9.73 -1.64
N VAL A 45 -4.22 10.85 -1.42
CA VAL A 45 -4.12 11.55 -0.13
C VAL A 45 -5.47 12.06 0.38
N LEU A 46 -6.45 12.28 -0.51
CA LEU A 46 -7.78 12.74 -0.15
C LEU A 46 -8.74 11.59 0.20
N ARG A 47 -8.33 10.33 -0.03
CA ARG A 47 -9.17 9.16 0.24
C ARG A 47 -9.05 8.75 1.69
N ALA A 48 -10.17 8.40 2.31
CA ALA A 48 -10.17 7.80 3.64
C ALA A 48 -9.38 6.48 3.65
N VAL A 49 -8.56 6.29 4.67
CA VAL A 49 -7.72 5.11 4.86
C VAL A 49 -8.43 4.14 5.81
N ARG A 50 -8.34 2.84 5.53
CA ARG A 50 -8.80 1.77 6.43
C ARG A 50 -7.80 1.62 7.56
N ASN A 51 -8.24 1.12 8.72
CA ASN A 51 -7.30 0.78 9.78
C ASN A 51 -6.24 -0.20 9.25
N CYS A 52 -4.97 0.19 9.31
CA CYS A 52 -3.85 -0.61 8.85
C CYS A 52 -2.61 -0.34 9.71
N THR A 53 -1.77 -1.37 9.85
CA THR A 53 -0.47 -1.25 10.49
C THR A 53 0.59 -1.11 9.40
N VAL A 54 1.52 -0.19 9.60
CA VAL A 54 2.69 -0.02 8.75
C VAL A 54 3.92 -0.14 9.62
N ASN A 55 4.75 -1.15 9.35
CA ASN A 55 6.02 -1.33 10.04
C ASN A 55 7.17 -1.01 9.07
N TYR A 56 8.14 -0.26 9.57
CA TYR A 56 9.36 0.06 8.85
C TYR A 56 10.53 -0.58 9.57
N SER A 57 11.34 -1.34 8.85
CA SER A 57 12.61 -1.86 9.33
C SER A 57 13.68 -1.68 8.27
N ARG A 58 14.95 -1.77 8.67
CA ARG A 58 16.09 -1.68 7.77
C ARG A 58 17.00 -2.86 8.04
N THR A 59 17.30 -3.65 7.01
CA THR A 59 18.31 -4.70 7.09
C THR A 59 19.68 -4.07 6.98
N GLU A 60 20.54 -4.35 7.96
CA GLU A 60 21.97 -4.02 7.92
C GLU A 60 22.71 -4.78 6.80
#